data_AF-A0A846PV74-F1
#
_entry.id   AF-A0A846PV74-F1
#
_cell.length_a   1.000
_cell.length_b   1.000
_cell.length_c   1.000
_cell.angle_alpha   90.00
_cell.angle_beta   90.00
_cell.angle_gamma   90.00
#
_symmetry.space_group_name_H-M   'P 1'
#
loop_
_entity.id
_entity.type
_entity.pdbx_description
1 polymer ?
#
loop_
_entity_poly.entity_id
_entity_poly.type
_entity_poly.pdbx_seq_one_letter_code
_entity_poly.pdbx_strand_id
1 'polypeptide(L)' 'MLRERERQVLEIINRQLLIRKEELRGQLRNEGFDDGISVANRLMELGYVKFIEAVGTPCYTITQSGMKILKG' A
#
# COMPACT_ATOMS: atom_id res chain seq x y z
N MET A 1 8.55 -13.82 -1.96
CA MET A 1 7.18 -14.09 -2.42
C MET A 1 6.22 -13.38 -1.48
N LEU A 2 5.25 -12.64 -2.01
CA LEU A 2 4.27 -11.94 -1.17
C LEU A 2 3.26 -12.93 -0.58
N ARG A 3 2.88 -12.71 0.67
CA ARG A 3 1.73 -13.38 1.29
C ARG A 3 0.44 -12.83 0.67
N GLU A 4 -0.64 -13.60 0.75
CA GLU A 4 -1.96 -13.20 0.20
C GLU A 4 -2.41 -11.82 0.68
N ARG A 5 -2.33 -11.57 2.01
CA ARG A 5 -2.65 -10.27 2.59
C ARG A 5 -1.75 -9.14 2.07
N GLU A 6 -0.45 -9.39 1.91
CA GLU A 6 0.48 -8.39 1.38
C GLU A 6 0.15 -8.06 -0.08
N ARG A 7 -0.26 -9.07 -0.87
CA ARG A 7 -0.71 -8.89 -2.26
C ARG A 7 -1.98 -8.04 -2.31
N GLN A 8 -2.98 -8.36 -1.49
CA GLN A 8 -4.24 -7.60 -1.42
C GLN A 8 -4.02 -6.13 -1.03
N VAL A 9 -3.22 -5.87 0.01
CA VAL A 9 -2.89 -4.49 0.42
C VAL A 9 -2.13 -3.74 -0.69
N LEU A 10 -1.21 -4.41 -1.37
CA LEU A 10 -0.49 -3.82 -2.50
C LEU A 10 -1.42 -3.53 -3.69
N GLU A 11 -2.41 -4.38 -3.97
CA GLU A 11 -3.44 -4.14 -4.98
C GLU A 11 -4.31 -2.93 -4.64
N ILE A 12 -4.74 -2.79 -3.38
CA ILE A 12 -5.51 -1.64 -2.90
C ILE A 12 -4.71 -0.34 -3.14
N ILE A 13 -3.43 -0.33 -2.77
CA ILE A 13 -2.55 0.83 -2.99
C ILE A 13 -2.37 1.09 -4.49
N ASN A 14 -2.25 0.05 -5.33
CA ASN A 14 -2.06 0.17 -6.78
C ASN A 14 -3.29 0.73 -7.52
N ARG A 15 -4.49 0.65 -6.94
CA ARG A 15 -5.71 1.22 -7.57
C ARG A 15 -5.64 2.74 -7.69
N GLN A 16 -4.75 3.39 -6.94
CA GLN A 16 -4.59 4.84 -6.93
C GLN A 16 -3.12 5.20 -7.14
N LEU A 17 -2.86 6.24 -7.94
CA LEU A 17 -1.49 6.76 -8.12
C LEU A 17 -0.90 7.25 -6.78
N LEU A 18 -1.77 7.79 -5.93
CA LEU A 18 -1.44 8.34 -4.63
C LEU A 18 -2.62 8.14 -3.68
N ILE A 19 -2.38 7.60 -2.48
CA ILE A 19 -3.42 7.42 -1.46
C ILE A 19 -2.98 8.03 -0.13
N ARG A 20 -3.82 8.86 0.50
CA ARG A 20 -3.49 9.42 1.82
C ARG A 20 -3.53 8.34 2.88
N LYS A 21 -2.74 8.51 3.95
CA LYS A 21 -2.70 7.55 5.07
C LYS A 21 -4.08 7.25 5.65
N GLU A 22 -4.91 8.27 5.85
CA GLU A 22 -6.25 8.10 6.43
C GLU A 22 -7.23 7.43 5.45
N GLU A 23 -7.09 7.70 4.15
CA GLU A 23 -7.89 7.02 3.11
C GLU A 23 -7.52 5.55 3.00
N LEU A 24 -6.22 5.25 3.00
CA LEU A 24 -5.72 3.88 2.99
C LEU A 24 -6.22 3.12 4.22
N ARG A 25 -6.14 3.72 5.42
CA ARG A 25 -6.70 3.13 6.65
C ARG A 25 -8.19 2.83 6.51
N GLY A 26 -8.96 3.77 5.96
CA GLY A 26 -10.40 3.59 5.73
C GLY A 26 -10.70 2.44 4.76
N GLN A 27 -10.01 2.39 3.62
CA GLN A 27 -10.19 1.33 2.62
C GLN A 27 -9.82 -0.04 3.19
N LEU A 28 -8.67 -0.14 3.88
CA LEU A 28 -8.21 -1.38 4.50
C LEU A 28 -9.20 -1.90 5.53
N ARG A 29 -9.74 -1.03 6.39
CA ARG A 29 -10.76 -1.39 7.36
C ARG A 29 -12.04 -1.89 6.69
N ASN A 30 -12.48 -1.24 5.60
CA ASN A 30 -13.66 -1.66 4.85
C ASN A 30 -13.47 -3.03 4.17
N GLU A 31 -12.23 -3.38 3.81
CA GLU A 31 -11.88 -4.69 3.26
C GLU A 31 -11.53 -5.74 4.36
N GLY A 32 -11.70 -5.41 5.64
CA GLY A 32 -11.52 -6.34 6.76
C GLY A 32 -10.07 -6.47 7.27
N PHE A 33 -9.19 -5.53 6.89
CA PHE A 33 -7.79 -5.50 7.35
C PHE A 33 -7.63 -4.59 8.57
N ASP A 34 -7.91 -5.12 9.76
CA ASP A 34 -7.70 -4.41 11.03
C ASP A 34 -6.22 -4.04 11.27
N ASP A 35 -5.27 -4.81 10.70
CA ASP A 35 -3.82 -4.62 10.78
C ASP A 35 -3.20 -4.07 9.47
N GLY A 36 -4.01 -3.56 8.54
CA GLY A 36 -3.56 -3.25 7.17
C GLY A 36 -2.43 -2.20 7.09
N ILE A 37 -2.30 -1.30 8.06
CA ILE A 37 -1.19 -0.33 8.12
C ILE A 37 0.14 -1.02 8.43
N SER A 38 0.16 -2.06 9.27
CA SER A 38 1.36 -2.84 9.54
C SER A 38 1.83 -3.58 8.28
N VAL A 39 0.88 -4.09 7.50
CA VAL A 39 1.17 -4.71 6.18
C VAL A 39 1.71 -3.68 5.20
N ALA A 40 1.14 -2.47 5.14
CA ALA A 40 1.64 -1.38 4.30
C ALA A 40 3.08 -0.97 4.68
N ASN A 41 3.40 -0.89 5.97
CA ASN A 41 4.76 -0.61 6.44
C ASN A 41 5.74 -1.70 6.02
N ARG A 42 5.35 -2.98 6.13
CA ARG A 42 6.17 -4.10 5.65
C ARG A 42 6.39 -4.05 4.14
N LEU A 43 5.36 -3.68 3.36
CA LEU A 43 5.51 -3.47 1.92
C LEU A 43 6.45 -2.30 1.58
N MET A 44 6.58 -1.30 2.47
CA MET A 44 7.59 -0.25 2.34
C MET A 44 9.00 -0.76 2.63
N GLU A 45 9.19 -1.55 3.68
CA GLU A 45 10.47 -2.18 4.01
C GLU A 45 10.96 -3.09 2.86
N LEU A 46 10.03 -3.77 2.19
CA LEU A 46 10.30 -4.59 1.00
C LEU A 46 10.52 -3.77 -0.28
N GLY A 47 10.36 -2.44 -0.23
CA GLY A 47 10.55 -1.55 -1.38
C GLY A 47 9.46 -1.66 -2.44
N TYR A 48 8.27 -2.18 -2.10
CA TYR A 48 7.13 -2.25 -3.02
C TYR A 48 6.23 -1.02 -2.94
N VAL A 49 6.20 -0.36 -1.79
CA VAL A 49 5.45 0.87 -1.53
C VAL A 49 6.42 1.96 -1.08
N LYS A 50 6.14 3.22 -1.44
CA LYS A 50 6.87 4.38 -0.95
C LYS A 50 5.91 5.27 -0.17
N PHE A 51 6.41 5.81 0.93
CA PHE A 51 5.75 6.89 1.65
C PHE A 51 6.34 8.22 1.20
N ILE A 52 5.48 9.16 0.81
CA ILE A 52 5.87 10.50 0.37
C ILE A 52 4.95 11.54 1.01
N GLU A 53 5.46 12.76 1.13
CA GLU A 53 4.64 13.90 1.48
C GLU A 53 4.24 14.64 0.20
N ALA A 54 2.94 14.73 -0.06
CA ALA A 54 2.38 15.43 -1.20
C ALA A 54 1.49 16.57 -0.70
N VAL A 55 1.86 17.81 -1.02
CA VAL A 55 1.10 19.01 -0.61
C VAL A 55 0.84 19.03 0.91
N GLY A 56 1.88 18.77 1.70
CA GLY A 56 1.79 18.73 3.17
C GLY A 56 1.04 17.52 3.75
N THR A 57 0.67 16.54 2.92
CA THR A 57 -0.14 15.38 3.34
C THR A 57 0.64 14.07 3.18
N PRO A 58 0.67 13.21 4.21
CA PRO A 58 1.33 11.91 4.14
C PRO A 58 0.57 10.92 3.25
N CYS A 59 1.25 10.41 2.23
CA CYS A 59 0.68 9.55 1.21
C CYS A 59 1.53 8.31 0.94
N TYR A 60 0.86 7.25 0.51
CA TYR A 60 1.45 6.01 0.01
C TYR A 60 1.32 5.96 -1.52
N THR A 61 2.32 5.41 -2.18
CA THR A 61 2.31 5.16 -3.63
C THR A 61 3.06 3.87 -3.95
N ILE A 62 2.63 3.16 -4.99
CA ILE A 62 3.30 1.94 -5.42
C ILE A 62 4.60 2.27 -6.18
N THR A 63 5.63 1.46 -5.96
CA THR A 63 6.91 1.57 -6.68
C THR A 63 6.89 0.76 -7.97
N GLN A 64 7.90 0.93 -8.83
CA GLN A 64 8.09 0.06 -10.00
C GLN A 64 8.28 -1.41 -9.62
N SER A 65 9.01 -1.70 -8.56
CA SER A 65 9.16 -3.06 -8.00
C SER A 65 7.82 -3.63 -7.56
N GLY A 66 6.99 -2.83 -6.88
CA GLY A 66 5.64 -3.20 -6.47
C GLY A 66 4.74 -3.53 -7.66
N MET A 67 4.77 -2.71 -8.71
CA MET A 67 3.99 -2.99 -9.93
C MET A 67 4.45 -4.27 -10.64
N LYS A 68 5.76 -4.55 -10.67
CA LYS A 68 6.30 -5.77 -11.29
C LYS A 68 5.84 -7.02 -10.56
N ILE A 69 5.85 -7.02 -9.23
CA ILE A 69 5.48 -8.21 -8.45
C ILE A 69 3.98 -8.49 -8.47
N LEU A 70 3.13 -7.50 -8.76
CA LEU A 70 1.70 -7.72 -9.00
C LEU A 70 1.40 -8.39 -10.35
N LYS A 71 2.25 -8.14 -11.36
CA LYS A 71 2.11 -8.70 -12.72
C LYS A 71 2.67 -10.11 -12.86
N GLY A 72 3.54 -10.52 -11.93
CA GLY A 72 4.08 -11.88 -11.82
C GLY A 72 3.21 -12.79 -10.95
#